data_AF-A0A7S1WA82-F1
#
_entry.id   AF-A0A7S1WA82-F1
#
_cell.length_a   1.000
_cell.length_b   1.000
_cell.length_c   1.000
_cell.angle_alpha   90.00
_cell.angle_beta   90.00
_cell.angle_gamma   90.00
#
_symmetry.space_group_name_H-M   'P 1'
#
loop_
_entity.id
_entity.type
_entity.pdbx_description
1 polymer ?
#
loop_
_entity_poly.entity_id
_entity_poly.type
_entity_poly.pdbx_seq_one_letter_code
_entity_poly.pdbx_strand_id
1 'polypeptide(L)'
;SQELATSSGEIPLKDPAKHFKLDGPQEIDVTSELTKNLVYECFAGEGICFRVLDRTGPQPKWWFYNDTDDMEIKVKVTFNKGSKITALGTATLAEGDDGKFVVTDRVLPGSTQPFSEGRSTG
;
A
#
# COMPACT_ATOMS: atom_id res chain seq x y z
N SER A 1 -5.92 -11.69 -12.83
CA SER A 1 -5.87 -10.83 -11.64
C SER A 1 -5.00 -11.48 -10.60
N GLN A 2 -3.94 -10.80 -10.16
CA GLN A 2 -3.15 -11.25 -9.01
C GLN A 2 -3.77 -10.71 -7.72
N GLU A 3 -3.89 -11.55 -6.68
CA GLU A 3 -4.36 -11.16 -5.33
C GLU A 3 -3.13 -11.08 -4.42
N LEU A 4 -2.89 -9.91 -3.85
CA LEU A 4 -1.80 -9.68 -2.91
C LEU A 4 -2.28 -9.83 -1.46
N ALA A 5 -1.52 -10.56 -0.63
CA ALA A 5 -1.59 -10.51 0.83
C ALA A 5 -0.29 -9.91 1.38
N THR A 6 -0.31 -8.64 1.82
CA THR A 6 0.89 -8.01 2.40
C THR A 6 1.09 -8.44 3.85
N SER A 7 2.29 -8.89 4.21
CA SER A 7 2.67 -9.16 5.61
C SER A 7 3.52 -8.03 6.19
N SER A 8 3.59 -7.92 7.51
CA SER A 8 4.24 -6.82 8.24
C SER A 8 5.77 -6.95 8.42
N GLY A 9 6.39 -8.02 7.90
CA GLY A 9 7.81 -8.33 8.07
C GLY A 9 8.75 -7.80 6.97
N GLU A 10 8.25 -7.01 6.03
CA GLU A 10 9.01 -6.56 4.86
C GLU A 10 10.00 -5.44 5.22
N ILE A 11 11.17 -5.45 4.56
CA ILE A 11 12.18 -4.39 4.70
C ILE A 11 11.83 -3.29 3.69
N PRO A 12 11.77 -2.01 4.10
CA PRO A 12 11.52 -0.93 3.17
C PRO A 12 12.67 -0.77 2.17
N LEU A 13 12.34 -0.40 0.93
CA LEU A 13 13.29 -0.15 -0.13
C LEU A 13 14.22 1.01 0.22
N LYS A 14 15.50 0.89 -0.17
CA LYS A 14 16.43 2.00 -0.22
C LYS A 14 16.32 2.66 -1.58
N ASP A 15 16.38 3.99 -1.64
CA ASP A 15 16.21 4.78 -2.87
C ASP A 15 15.00 4.34 -3.73
N PRO A 16 13.75 4.39 -3.22
CA PRO A 16 12.59 3.80 -3.89
C PRO A 16 12.41 4.21 -5.36
N ALA A 17 12.74 5.46 -5.69
CA ALA A 17 12.64 5.98 -7.06
C ALA A 17 13.47 5.20 -8.09
N LYS A 18 14.51 4.46 -7.68
CA LYS A 18 15.32 3.62 -8.58
C LYS A 18 14.64 2.29 -8.93
N HIS A 19 13.56 1.93 -8.22
CA HIS A 19 12.86 0.66 -8.39
C HIS A 19 11.64 0.77 -9.30
N PHE A 20 11.14 1.97 -9.57
CA PHE A 20 10.00 2.19 -10.46
C PHE A 20 10.42 2.13 -11.93
N LYS A 21 9.58 1.50 -12.75
CA LYS A 21 9.70 1.40 -14.21
C LYS A 21 8.97 2.55 -14.88
N LEU A 22 7.84 2.98 -14.31
CA LEU A 22 7.06 4.13 -14.73
C LEU A 22 7.44 5.36 -13.88
N ASP A 23 6.57 6.37 -13.84
CA ASP A 23 6.83 7.65 -13.18
C ASP A 23 6.85 7.58 -11.63
N GLY A 24 6.50 6.43 -11.05
CA GLY A 24 6.35 6.28 -9.60
C GLY A 24 5.03 6.86 -9.05
N PRO A 25 4.84 6.86 -7.72
CA PRO A 25 3.62 7.33 -7.09
C PRO A 25 3.39 8.85 -7.29
N GLN A 26 2.27 9.24 -7.91
CA GLN A 26 2.02 10.63 -8.34
C GLN A 26 1.54 11.61 -7.25
N GLU A 27 1.09 11.10 -6.09
CA GLU A 27 0.49 11.93 -5.02
C GLU A 27 1.29 11.93 -3.71
N ILE A 28 2.38 11.17 -3.67
CA ILE A 28 3.15 10.94 -2.45
C ILE A 28 4.62 11.11 -2.78
N ASP A 29 5.27 12.04 -2.09
CA ASP A 29 6.71 12.18 -2.19
C ASP A 29 7.41 11.02 -1.45
N VAL A 30 7.95 10.11 -2.26
CA VAL A 30 8.77 8.96 -1.85
C VAL A 30 10.26 9.19 -2.08
N THR A 31 10.65 10.38 -2.50
CA THR A 31 12.03 10.76 -2.81
C THR A 31 12.68 11.57 -1.70
N SER A 32 11.88 12.32 -0.93
CA SER A 32 12.38 13.15 0.16
C SER A 32 12.69 12.34 1.41
N GLU A 33 13.94 12.43 1.87
CA GLU A 33 14.36 11.88 3.16
C GLU A 33 13.64 12.54 4.36
N LEU A 34 13.01 13.70 4.16
CA LEU A 34 12.28 14.43 5.20
C LEU A 34 10.91 13.81 5.51
N THR A 35 10.21 13.26 4.51
CA THR A 35 8.88 12.67 4.72
C THR A 35 8.96 11.33 5.45
N LYS A 36 10.13 10.66 5.39
CA LYS A 36 10.37 9.33 5.99
C LYS A 36 9.31 8.30 5.59
N ASN A 37 8.69 8.49 4.43
CA ASN A 37 7.75 7.54 3.87
C ASN A 37 8.50 6.24 3.59
N LEU A 38 7.88 5.11 3.94
CA LEU A 38 8.48 3.79 3.72
C LEU A 38 7.82 3.16 2.52
N VAL A 39 8.61 2.77 1.53
CA VAL A 39 8.13 2.07 0.34
C VAL A 39 8.52 0.61 0.44
N TYR A 40 7.57 -0.27 0.15
CA TYR A 40 7.74 -1.71 0.15
C TYR A 40 7.32 -2.25 -1.20
N GLU A 41 8.05 -3.22 -1.72
CA GLU A 41 7.61 -3.98 -2.87
C GLU A 41 6.53 -4.97 -2.41
N CYS A 42 5.39 -4.99 -3.11
CA CYS A 42 4.29 -5.89 -2.80
C CYS A 42 4.63 -7.36 -3.08
N PHE A 43 5.38 -7.60 -4.16
CA PHE A 43 5.77 -8.93 -4.64
C PHE A 43 7.28 -8.94 -4.81
N ALA A 44 7.97 -9.56 -3.85
CA ALA A 44 9.43 -9.49 -3.76
C ALA A 44 10.11 -9.86 -5.10
N GLY A 45 10.85 -8.91 -5.66
CA GLY A 45 11.65 -9.08 -6.88
C GLY A 45 10.92 -8.88 -8.20
N GLU A 46 9.61 -8.60 -8.22
CA GLU A 46 8.85 -8.40 -9.48
C GLU A 46 8.85 -6.95 -9.97
N GLY A 47 8.85 -6.00 -9.03
CA GLY A 47 8.83 -4.56 -9.29
C GLY A 47 7.58 -4.14 -10.04
N ILE A 48 6.41 -4.63 -9.64
CA ILE A 48 5.11 -4.36 -10.31
C ILE A 48 4.10 -3.64 -9.41
N CYS A 49 4.24 -3.76 -8.08
CA CYS A 49 3.39 -3.10 -7.11
C CYS A 49 4.24 -2.65 -5.93
N PHE A 50 3.93 -1.46 -5.45
CA PHE A 50 4.60 -0.87 -4.30
C PHE A 50 3.58 -0.36 -3.29
N ARG A 51 3.76 -0.73 -2.03
CA ARG A 51 3.03 -0.14 -0.90
C ARG A 51 3.83 1.03 -0.36
N VAL A 52 3.19 2.18 -0.18
CA VAL A 52 3.76 3.32 0.51
C VAL A 52 3.08 3.50 1.88
N LEU A 53 3.88 3.54 2.93
CA LEU A 53 3.46 3.95 4.26
C LEU A 53 3.81 5.43 4.45
N ASP A 54 2.80 6.28 4.27
CA ASP A 54 2.88 7.72 4.51
C ASP A 54 2.68 8.01 6.00
N ARG A 55 3.67 8.68 6.60
CA ARG A 55 3.72 9.02 8.03
C ARG A 55 3.84 10.52 8.28
N THR A 56 3.56 11.33 7.26
CA THR A 56 3.63 12.79 7.35
C THR A 56 2.49 13.36 8.20
N GLY A 57 1.33 12.70 8.20
CA GLY A 57 0.15 13.09 8.96
C GLY A 57 0.06 12.52 10.39
N PRO A 58 -0.95 12.93 11.16
CA PRO A 58 -1.18 12.44 12.53
C PRO A 58 -1.62 10.96 12.58
N GLN A 59 -2.16 10.43 11.48
CA GLN A 59 -2.49 9.02 11.31
C GLN A 59 -1.70 8.48 10.12
N PRO A 60 -1.09 7.29 10.23
CA PRO A 60 -0.37 6.70 9.11
C PRO A 60 -1.36 6.29 8.02
N LYS A 61 -0.98 6.53 6.76
CA LYS A 61 -1.75 6.15 5.57
C LYS A 61 -1.01 5.12 4.75
N TRP A 62 -1.75 4.16 4.25
CA TRP A 62 -1.27 3.18 3.29
C TRP A 62 -1.78 3.58 1.92
N TRP A 63 -0.89 3.47 0.95
CA TRP A 63 -1.17 3.67 -0.44
C TRP A 63 -0.57 2.53 -1.25
N PHE A 64 -1.16 2.25 -2.39
CA PHE A 64 -0.60 1.30 -3.36
C PHE A 64 -0.36 2.00 -4.68
N TYR A 65 0.78 1.69 -5.28
CA TYR A 65 1.16 2.12 -6.61
C TYR A 65 1.33 0.90 -7.50
N ASN A 66 0.68 0.92 -8.66
CA ASN A 66 0.81 -0.10 -9.68
C ASN A 66 1.77 0.42 -10.77
N ASP A 67 2.92 -0.23 -10.87
CA ASP A 67 4.02 0.13 -11.77
C ASP A 67 3.98 -0.65 -13.09
N THR A 68 2.82 -1.23 -13.42
CA THR A 68 2.52 -1.84 -14.72
C THR A 68 1.75 -0.86 -15.61
N ASP A 69 1.81 -1.06 -16.92
CA ASP A 69 1.09 -0.26 -17.92
C ASP A 69 -0.14 -0.98 -18.52
N ASP A 70 -0.29 -2.28 -18.24
CA ASP A 70 -1.26 -3.16 -18.91
C ASP A 70 -2.13 -4.01 -17.95
N MET A 71 -1.82 -4.06 -16.65
CA MET A 71 -2.51 -4.95 -15.70
C MET A 71 -3.13 -4.24 -14.50
N GLU A 72 -4.37 -4.61 -14.15
CA GLU A 72 -4.98 -4.24 -12.86
C GLU A 72 -4.44 -5.15 -11.74
N ILE A 73 -4.07 -4.53 -10.61
CA ILE A 73 -3.64 -5.23 -9.39
C ILE A 73 -4.75 -5.19 -8.35
N LYS A 74 -5.09 -6.36 -7.79
CA LYS A 74 -6.06 -6.47 -6.69
C LYS A 74 -5.30 -6.65 -5.38
N VAL A 75 -5.46 -5.70 -4.48
CA VAL A 75 -4.82 -5.72 -3.16
C VAL A 75 -5.81 -6.14 -2.10
N LYS A 76 -5.38 -7.02 -1.19
CA LYS A 76 -6.17 -7.47 -0.05
C LYS A 76 -5.28 -7.56 1.19
N VAL A 77 -5.54 -6.68 2.15
CA VAL A 77 -4.75 -6.62 3.39
C VAL A 77 -5.64 -7.03 4.55
N THR A 78 -5.15 -7.97 5.35
CA THR A 78 -5.80 -8.34 6.60
C THR A 78 -5.06 -7.68 7.77
N PHE A 79 -5.77 -6.85 8.52
CA PHE A 79 -5.29 -6.22 9.74
C PHE A 79 -5.77 -7.00 10.96
N ASN A 80 -4.90 -7.15 11.96
CA ASN A 80 -5.19 -7.90 13.17
C ASN A 80 -6.24 -7.20 14.04
N LYS A 81 -6.87 -7.99 14.91
CA LYS A 81 -7.80 -7.51 15.93
C LYS A 81 -7.17 -6.39 16.76
N GLY A 82 -7.94 -5.32 16.95
CA GLY A 82 -7.50 -4.11 17.68
C GLY A 82 -6.89 -3.03 16.81
N SER A 83 -6.74 -3.26 15.50
CA SER A 83 -6.48 -2.21 14.53
C SER A 83 -7.63 -1.19 14.51
N LYS A 84 -7.32 0.08 14.28
CA LYS A 84 -8.29 1.16 14.10
C LYS A 84 -8.06 1.75 12.71
N ILE A 85 -8.78 1.22 11.73
CA ILE A 85 -8.53 1.47 10.32
C ILE A 85 -9.80 1.97 9.64
N THR A 86 -9.63 2.96 8.76
CA THR A 86 -10.65 3.43 7.83
C THR A 86 -10.16 3.14 6.42
N ALA A 87 -11.00 2.55 5.57
CA ALA A 87 -10.70 2.43 4.13
C ALA A 87 -10.80 3.80 3.45
N LEU A 88 -9.91 4.06 2.49
CA LEU A 88 -9.85 5.31 1.74
C LEU A 88 -10.15 5.08 0.25
N GLY A 89 -10.50 6.14 -0.47
CA GLY A 89 -10.68 6.09 -1.92
C GLY A 89 -11.73 5.07 -2.35
N THR A 90 -11.35 4.17 -3.25
CA THR A 90 -12.19 3.06 -3.73
C THR A 90 -12.07 1.80 -2.87
N ALA A 91 -11.19 1.80 -1.86
CA ALA A 91 -10.99 0.64 -1.02
C ALA A 91 -12.24 0.33 -0.18
N THR A 92 -12.45 -0.96 0.05
CA THR A 92 -13.58 -1.48 0.83
C THR A 92 -13.07 -2.16 2.08
N LEU A 93 -13.71 -1.90 3.21
CA LEU A 93 -13.40 -2.49 4.52
C LEU A 93 -14.50 -3.50 4.89
N ALA A 94 -14.10 -4.71 5.27
CA ALA A 94 -14.96 -5.72 5.87
C ALA A 94 -14.36 -6.18 7.22
N GLU A 95 -15.21 -6.36 8.22
CA GLU A 95 -14.82 -6.99 9.49
C GLU A 95 -15.21 -8.47 9.44
N GLY A 96 -14.26 -9.36 9.72
CA GLY A 96 -14.49 -10.79 9.81
C GLY A 96 -14.95 -11.21 11.20
N ASP A 97 -15.57 -12.38 11.30
CA ASP A 97 -16.07 -12.93 12.58
C ASP A 97 -14.97 -13.15 13.63
N ASP A 98 -13.70 -13.24 13.21
CA ASP A 98 -12.52 -13.33 14.09
C ASP A 98 -12.06 -11.96 14.65
N GLY A 99 -12.77 -10.88 14.30
CA GLY A 99 -12.47 -9.50 14.70
C GLY A 99 -11.27 -8.90 13.96
N LYS A 100 -10.82 -9.52 12.86
CA LYS A 100 -9.86 -8.92 11.94
C LYS A 100 -10.57 -8.07 10.90
N PHE A 101 -9.83 -7.14 10.33
CA PHE A 101 -10.30 -6.26 9.28
C PHE A 101 -9.66 -6.63 7.96
N VAL A 102 -10.45 -6.83 6.92
CA VAL A 102 -9.97 -7.05 5.55
C VAL A 102 -10.28 -5.82 4.73
N VAL A 103 -9.24 -5.18 4.20
CA VAL A 103 -9.38 -4.09 3.24
C VAL A 103 -9.03 -4.59 1.85
N THR A 104 -9.87 -4.31 0.86
CA THR A 104 -9.61 -4.67 -0.54
C THR A 104 -9.76 -3.50 -1.48
N ASP A 105 -8.93 -3.44 -2.52
CA ASP A 105 -8.99 -2.41 -3.55
C ASP A 105 -8.44 -2.91 -4.90
N ARG A 106 -8.68 -2.12 -5.95
CA ARG A 106 -8.16 -2.32 -7.30
C ARG A 106 -7.30 -1.13 -7.71
N VAL A 107 -6.05 -1.39 -8.06
CA VAL A 107 -5.09 -0.38 -8.48
C VAL A 107 -4.86 -0.50 -9.97
N LEU A 108 -5.28 0.52 -10.72
CA LEU A 108 -5.16 0.56 -12.18
C LEU A 108 -3.69 0.75 -12.62
N PRO A 109 -3.32 0.35 -13.85
CA PRO A 109 -1.98 0.58 -14.39
C PRO A 109 -1.51 2.03 -14.24
N GLY A 110 -0.25 2.22 -13.85
CA GLY A 110 0.39 3.52 -13.65
C GLY A 110 -0.23 4.42 -12.58
N SER A 111 -1.18 3.91 -11.78
CA SER A 111 -1.94 4.71 -10.81
C SER A 111 -1.53 4.47 -9.37
N THR A 112 -1.74 5.49 -8.54
CA THR A 112 -1.64 5.42 -7.08
C THR A 112 -3.03 5.46 -6.48
N GLN A 113 -3.33 4.59 -5.52
CA GLN A 113 -4.60 4.59 -4.79
C GLN A 113 -4.38 4.73 -3.29
N PRO A 114 -5.10 5.63 -2.61
CA PRO A 114 -5.15 5.65 -1.15
C PRO A 114 -5.94 4.45 -0.66
N PHE A 115 -5.40 3.72 0.31
CA PHE A 115 -5.94 2.42 0.69
C PHE A 115 -6.55 2.43 2.08
N SER A 116 -5.80 2.89 3.07
CA SER A 116 -6.29 2.91 4.46
C SER A 116 -5.60 3.96 5.31
N GLU A 117 -6.29 4.47 6.32
CA GLU A 117 -5.75 5.37 7.34
C GLU A 117 -5.95 4.80 8.74
N GLY A 118 -4.97 5.03 9.61
CA GLY A 118 -5.08 4.79 11.04
C GLY A 118 -4.11 3.75 11.57
N ARG A 119 -4.18 3.51 12.88
CA ARG A 119 -3.28 2.59 13.58
C ARG A 119 -3.60 1.15 13.19
N SER A 120 -2.72 0.55 12.40
CA SER A 120 -2.75 -0.88 12.08
C SER A 120 -1.87 -1.67 13.04
N THR A 121 -2.35 -2.85 13.41
CA THR A 121 -1.53 -3.95 13.89
C THR A 121 -1.67 -5.08 12.87
N GLY A 122 -0.56 -5.69 12.53
CA GLY A 122 -0.45 -6.64 11.41
C GLY A 122 0.80 -7.44 11.62
#